data_AF-A0A534RQD9-F1
#
_entry.id   AF-A0A534RQD9-F1
#
_cell.length_a   1.000
_cell.length_b   1.000
_cell.length_c   1.000
_cell.angle_alpha   90.00
_cell.angle_beta   90.00
_cell.angle_gamma   90.00
#
_symmetry.space_group_name_H-M   'P 1'
#
loop_
_entity.id
_entity.type
_entity.pdbx_description
1 polymer ?
#
loop_
_entity_poly.entity_id
_entity_poly.type
_entity_poly.pdbx_seq_one_letter_code
_entity_poly.pdbx_strand_id
1 'polypeptide(L)'
;MQADSAPDAARAQPGPPPVIGPGYTFASITDKISSIVLTRRTPPGWFVGFGLSFALVMLLQYAIGYLLVTGVGIWGVNIPVAWGFAIVNFVWWIGIGHAGTLISAILLLLRQEWRTSINRFAEAMTLFAVACAGLFPLLHLGRPWFFYWLLPYPNTMGVWPQFRSPLVWDVFAVMTYFTVSLLFWYVGLIPDLATLRDRSPSRRGRIIYGMLAMGWRGSALHWYRYETAYLLLAGLATPLVVSVHTVVSFDFAVAIVPGWHSTIFPPYFVAGAIYSGFAMVLTLAIPLRAVYGLEDFITQRHLQNMAKILLATGLIVAYGYLMEIFMSWYGGNPYEEFMTLNRMHGPYAPMFWALLLCNVVVPQVLWFEQVRSNAIALFVIALIVNIGMWLERYVIVVTSLHRDFLPSSWGMYAGTVWDWATFIGTIGLFLSLVFLFIRF
;
A
#
# COMPACT_ATOMS: atom_id res chain seq x y z
N MET A 1 43.33 17.49 54.45
CA MET A 1 41.89 17.78 54.28
C MET A 1 41.68 18.06 52.81
N GLN A 2 41.63 17.01 51.99
CA GLN A 2 41.46 17.07 50.54
C GLN A 2 40.09 16.50 50.23
N ALA A 3 39.30 17.27 49.49
CA ALA A 3 37.95 16.94 49.08
C ALA A 3 38.00 15.96 47.91
N ASP A 4 37.50 14.74 48.13
CA ASP A 4 37.14 13.81 47.05
C ASP A 4 35.75 14.16 46.55
N SER A 5 35.70 14.87 45.42
CA SER A 5 34.49 15.02 44.61
C SER A 5 34.21 13.70 43.88
N ALA A 6 33.15 13.00 44.29
CA ALA A 6 32.59 11.90 43.51
C ALA A 6 32.18 12.41 42.11
N PRO A 7 32.46 11.67 41.01
CA PRO A 7 31.97 12.05 39.71
C PRO A 7 30.45 11.90 39.69
N ASP A 8 29.76 12.99 39.38
CA ASP A 8 28.35 13.04 39.03
C ASP A 8 28.03 11.89 38.07
N ALA A 9 27.26 10.92 38.55
CA ALA A 9 26.53 9.98 37.72
C ALA A 9 25.49 10.79 36.93
N ALA A 10 25.97 11.44 35.86
CA ALA A 10 25.14 12.07 34.86
C ALA A 10 24.06 11.06 34.48
N ARG A 11 22.81 11.37 34.84
CA ARG A 11 21.62 10.62 34.43
C ARG A 11 21.70 10.49 32.92
N ALA A 12 22.16 9.34 32.44
CA ALA A 12 22.10 8.99 31.05
C ALA A 12 20.62 9.12 30.68
N GLN A 13 20.30 10.15 29.88
CA GLN A 13 18.97 10.27 29.31
C GLN A 13 18.68 8.91 28.68
N PRO A 14 17.59 8.21 29.07
CA PRO A 14 17.31 6.91 28.50
C PRO A 14 17.21 7.14 27.00
N GLY A 15 18.18 6.59 26.27
CA GLY A 15 18.19 6.66 24.82
C GLY A 15 16.85 6.13 24.28
N PRO A 16 16.45 6.52 23.07
CA PRO A 16 15.22 6.02 22.49
C PRO A 16 15.18 4.49 22.60
N PRO A 17 14.03 3.90 22.97
CA PRO A 17 13.93 2.48 23.27
C PRO A 17 14.57 1.62 22.17
N PRO A 18 15.21 0.50 22.53
CA PRO A 18 15.99 -0.25 21.56
C PRO A 18 15.10 -0.79 20.42
N VAL A 19 15.70 -0.93 19.24
CA VAL A 19 15.02 -1.47 18.05
C VAL A 19 14.77 -2.97 18.20
N ILE A 20 15.58 -3.68 19.00
CA ILE A 20 15.38 -5.08 19.32
C ILE A 20 15.31 -5.21 20.85
N GLY A 21 14.47 -6.10 21.35
CA GLY A 21 14.39 -6.42 22.77
C GLY A 21 15.74 -6.90 23.34
N PRO A 22 15.94 -6.83 24.66
CA PRO A 22 17.17 -7.30 25.30
C PRO A 22 17.32 -8.83 25.20
N GLY A 23 18.55 -9.33 25.20
CA GLY A 23 18.85 -10.77 25.36
C GLY A 23 18.98 -11.60 24.07
N TYR A 24 18.98 -10.96 22.89
CA TYR A 24 19.14 -11.66 21.61
C TYR A 24 20.58 -11.69 21.10
N THR A 25 21.02 -12.88 20.69
CA THR A 25 22.24 -13.12 19.88
C THR A 25 21.87 -13.37 18.41
N PHE A 26 22.84 -13.25 17.48
CA PHE A 26 22.62 -13.54 16.06
C PHE A 26 22.02 -14.94 15.79
N ALA A 27 22.41 -15.94 16.58
CA ALA A 27 21.86 -17.29 16.50
C ALA A 27 20.39 -17.32 16.93
N SER A 28 20.06 -16.71 18.08
CA SER A 28 18.68 -16.70 18.61
C SER A 28 17.69 -15.95 17.70
N ILE A 29 18.13 -14.88 17.01
CA ILE A 29 17.33 -14.15 16.03
C ILE A 29 17.01 -15.08 14.85
N THR A 30 18.04 -15.71 14.30
CA THR A 30 17.92 -16.67 13.20
C THR A 30 16.99 -17.82 13.58
N ASP A 31 17.14 -18.38 14.79
CA ASP A 31 16.32 -19.48 15.27
C ASP A 31 14.85 -19.05 15.42
N LYS A 32 14.58 -17.87 15.99
CA LYS A 32 13.22 -17.34 16.14
C LYS A 32 12.54 -17.13 14.78
N ILE A 33 13.20 -16.46 13.83
CA ILE A 33 12.61 -16.17 12.51
C ILE A 33 12.45 -17.44 11.70
N SER A 34 13.50 -18.26 11.61
CA SER A 34 13.44 -19.52 10.86
C SER A 34 12.45 -20.51 11.47
N SER A 35 12.20 -20.47 12.78
CA SER A 35 11.20 -21.33 13.41
C SER A 35 9.79 -21.09 12.90
N ILE A 36 9.44 -19.86 12.48
CA ILE A 36 8.12 -19.52 11.92
C ILE A 36 7.91 -20.26 10.58
N VAL A 37 8.93 -20.24 9.72
CA VAL A 37 8.88 -20.86 8.39
C VAL A 37 9.14 -22.37 8.45
N LEU A 38 10.06 -22.82 9.31
CA LEU A 38 10.44 -24.22 9.44
C LEU A 38 9.63 -24.96 10.51
N THR A 39 8.59 -24.33 11.08
CA THR A 39 7.74 -24.98 12.09
C THR A 39 7.23 -26.33 11.59
N ARG A 40 7.40 -27.37 12.42
CA ARG A 40 7.02 -28.75 12.05
C ARG A 40 5.50 -28.94 11.91
N ARG A 41 4.70 -28.13 12.61
CA ARG A 41 3.23 -28.10 12.51
C ARG A 41 2.75 -26.68 12.31
N THR A 42 2.04 -26.44 11.21
CA THR A 42 1.37 -25.16 10.96
C THR A 42 0.25 -24.97 11.99
N PRO A 43 0.14 -23.80 12.64
CA PRO A 43 -0.89 -23.56 13.64
C PRO A 43 -2.30 -23.65 13.01
N PRO A 44 -3.31 -24.15 13.73
CA PRO A 44 -4.66 -24.29 13.20
C PRO A 44 -5.28 -22.95 12.77
N GLY A 45 -4.93 -21.86 13.47
CA GLY A 45 -5.37 -20.50 13.11
C GLY A 45 -4.94 -20.06 11.72
N TRP A 46 -3.79 -20.54 11.22
CA TRP A 46 -3.35 -20.26 9.85
C TRP A 46 -4.26 -20.94 8.82
N PHE A 47 -4.65 -22.20 9.06
CA PHE A 47 -5.56 -22.91 8.14
C PHE A 47 -6.95 -22.29 8.10
N VAL A 48 -7.47 -21.84 9.24
CA VAL A 48 -8.75 -21.11 9.30
C VAL A 48 -8.64 -19.77 8.57
N GLY A 49 -7.60 -18.99 8.86
CA GLY A 49 -7.36 -17.70 8.21
C GLY A 49 -7.20 -17.83 6.69
N PHE A 50 -6.36 -18.76 6.25
CA PHE A 50 -6.16 -19.05 4.82
C PHE A 50 -7.43 -19.61 4.17
N GLY A 51 -8.17 -20.50 4.84
CA GLY A 51 -9.41 -21.05 4.32
C GLY A 51 -10.48 -19.97 4.10
N LEU A 52 -10.62 -19.04 5.04
CA LEU A 52 -11.52 -17.88 4.92
C LEU A 52 -11.07 -16.93 3.81
N SER A 53 -9.79 -16.56 3.75
CA SER A 53 -9.28 -15.68 2.70
C SER A 53 -9.39 -16.32 1.31
N PHE A 54 -9.15 -17.63 1.21
CA PHE A 54 -9.25 -18.38 -0.03
C PHE A 54 -10.70 -18.53 -0.50
N ALA A 55 -11.68 -18.65 0.42
CA ALA A 55 -13.10 -18.62 0.06
C ALA A 55 -13.47 -17.28 -0.60
N LEU A 56 -12.90 -16.16 -0.13
CA LEU A 56 -13.06 -14.85 -0.78
C LEU A 56 -12.35 -14.79 -2.15
N VAL A 57 -11.24 -15.51 -2.33
CA VAL A 57 -10.61 -15.67 -3.65
C VAL A 57 -11.51 -16.45 -4.61
N MET A 58 -12.25 -17.47 -4.14
CA MET A 58 -13.24 -18.16 -4.97
C MET A 58 -14.38 -17.22 -5.37
N LEU A 59 -14.83 -16.36 -4.45
CA LEU A 59 -15.79 -15.29 -4.77
C LEU A 59 -15.24 -14.34 -5.83
N LEU A 60 -13.97 -13.94 -5.73
CA LEU A 60 -13.31 -13.10 -6.74
C LEU A 60 -13.30 -13.78 -8.10
N GLN A 61 -12.88 -15.05 -8.17
CA GLN A 61 -12.83 -15.81 -9.43
C GLN A 61 -14.22 -15.95 -10.05
N TYR A 62 -15.25 -16.18 -9.24
CA TYR A 62 -16.62 -16.24 -9.70
C TYR A 62 -17.10 -14.88 -10.25
N ALA A 63 -16.86 -13.78 -9.53
CA ALA A 63 -17.21 -12.43 -9.98
C ALA A 63 -16.49 -12.06 -11.28
N ILE A 64 -15.20 -12.38 -11.41
CA ILE A 64 -14.42 -12.17 -12.64
C ILE A 64 -14.96 -13.03 -13.78
N GLY A 65 -15.25 -14.32 -13.54
CA GLY A 65 -15.82 -15.20 -14.55
C GLY A 65 -17.16 -14.68 -15.08
N TYR A 66 -18.03 -14.22 -14.17
CA TYR A 66 -19.31 -13.62 -14.54
C TYR A 66 -19.14 -12.30 -15.31
N LEU A 67 -18.22 -11.43 -14.87
CA LEU A 67 -17.85 -10.18 -15.57
C LEU A 67 -17.40 -10.43 -17.01
N LEU A 68 -16.53 -11.42 -17.23
CA LEU A 68 -15.99 -11.71 -18.56
C LEU A 68 -17.03 -12.31 -19.50
N VAL A 69 -18.04 -13.03 -18.97
CA VAL A 69 -19.11 -13.64 -19.77
C VAL A 69 -20.22 -12.63 -20.09
N THR A 70 -20.65 -11.83 -19.11
CA THR A 70 -21.79 -10.91 -19.27
C THR A 70 -21.37 -9.51 -19.72
N GLY A 71 -20.17 -9.08 -19.35
CA GLY A 71 -19.62 -7.75 -19.68
C GLY A 71 -19.67 -6.76 -18.50
N VAL A 72 -19.01 -5.61 -18.70
CA VAL A 72 -18.79 -4.59 -17.65
C VAL A 72 -20.07 -3.99 -17.07
N GLY A 73 -21.20 -4.10 -17.77
CA GLY A 73 -22.50 -3.59 -17.33
C GLY A 73 -23.10 -4.31 -16.11
N ILE A 74 -22.47 -5.37 -15.59
CA ILE A 74 -22.87 -5.96 -14.30
C ILE A 74 -22.49 -5.08 -13.11
N TRP A 75 -21.51 -4.19 -13.30
CA TRP A 75 -21.16 -3.16 -12.32
C TRP A 75 -22.11 -1.97 -12.44
N GLY A 76 -22.21 -1.18 -11.38
CA GLY A 76 -23.13 -0.04 -11.31
C GLY A 76 -22.74 1.16 -12.18
N VAL A 77 -21.66 1.04 -12.97
CA VAL A 77 -21.16 2.12 -13.82
C VAL A 77 -22.21 2.49 -14.87
N ASN A 78 -22.32 3.79 -15.12
CA ASN A 78 -23.29 4.33 -16.07
C ASN A 78 -22.71 5.56 -16.77
N ILE A 79 -23.47 6.18 -17.66
CA ILE A 79 -23.17 7.55 -18.10
C ILE A 79 -24.05 8.46 -17.24
N PRO A 80 -23.47 9.38 -16.46
CA PRO A 80 -22.12 9.96 -16.60
C PRO A 80 -21.00 9.26 -15.80
N VAL A 81 -21.31 8.43 -14.80
CA VAL A 81 -20.30 7.84 -13.90
C VAL A 81 -19.71 6.56 -14.50
N ALA A 82 -18.86 6.73 -15.51
CA ALA A 82 -18.26 5.62 -16.25
C ALA A 82 -17.16 4.90 -15.45
N TRP A 83 -16.62 5.56 -14.42
CA TRP A 83 -15.67 4.98 -13.46
C TRP A 83 -16.27 4.97 -12.06
N GLY A 84 -16.29 3.78 -11.45
CA GLY A 84 -16.79 3.56 -10.10
C GLY A 84 -15.77 2.77 -9.27
N PHE A 85 -16.24 1.71 -8.59
CA PHE A 85 -15.44 0.90 -7.68
C PHE A 85 -14.15 0.36 -8.30
N ALA A 86 -14.15 -0.03 -9.57
CA ALA A 86 -12.96 -0.58 -10.21
C ALA A 86 -11.75 0.39 -10.14
N ILE A 87 -11.95 1.66 -10.49
CA ILE A 87 -10.88 2.67 -10.45
C ILE A 87 -10.61 3.13 -9.02
N VAL A 88 -11.65 3.27 -8.19
CA VAL A 88 -11.48 3.60 -6.76
C VAL A 88 -10.57 2.57 -6.07
N ASN A 89 -10.84 1.28 -6.29
CA ASN A 89 -10.08 0.18 -5.71
C ASN A 89 -8.68 0.07 -6.33
N PHE A 90 -8.55 0.31 -7.64
CA PHE A 90 -7.25 0.36 -8.31
C PHE A 90 -6.31 1.36 -7.62
N VAL A 91 -6.73 2.62 -7.51
CA VAL A 91 -5.93 3.69 -6.90
C VAL A 91 -5.67 3.41 -5.42
N TRP A 92 -6.64 2.84 -4.71
CA TRP A 92 -6.49 2.47 -3.30
C TRP A 92 -5.46 1.35 -3.10
N TRP A 93 -5.51 0.27 -3.90
CA TRP A 93 -4.54 -0.83 -3.84
C TRP A 93 -3.13 -0.40 -4.26
N ILE A 94 -2.98 0.39 -5.32
CA ILE A 94 -1.68 0.97 -5.68
C ILE A 94 -1.15 1.86 -4.54
N GLY A 95 -2.03 2.69 -3.96
CA GLY A 95 -1.71 3.54 -2.81
C GLY A 95 -1.15 2.75 -1.62
N ILE A 96 -1.82 1.66 -1.23
CA ILE A 96 -1.34 0.73 -0.19
C ILE A 96 0.05 0.18 -0.55
N GLY A 97 0.23 -0.21 -1.81
CA GLY A 97 1.47 -0.77 -2.29
C GLY A 97 2.68 0.16 -2.14
N HIS A 98 2.50 1.48 -2.10
CA HIS A 98 3.61 2.44 -2.04
C HIS A 98 4.30 2.56 -0.67
N ALA A 99 3.61 2.27 0.43
CA ALA A 99 4.28 2.36 1.73
C ALA A 99 5.36 1.28 1.90
N GLY A 100 5.19 0.10 1.31
CA GLY A 100 6.15 -0.97 1.45
C GLY A 100 7.51 -0.65 0.81
N THR A 101 7.48 -0.09 -0.39
CA THR A 101 8.68 0.39 -1.10
C THR A 101 9.24 1.66 -0.46
N LEU A 102 8.41 2.55 0.09
CA LEU A 102 8.90 3.69 0.88
C LEU A 102 9.65 3.23 2.13
N ILE A 103 9.08 2.32 2.93
CA ILE A 103 9.71 1.79 4.15
C ILE A 103 11.05 1.14 3.82
N SER A 104 11.09 0.40 2.72
CA SER A 104 12.28 -0.39 2.39
C SER A 104 13.36 0.38 1.63
N ALA A 105 12.98 1.34 0.77
CA ALA A 105 13.90 2.16 -0.01
C ALA A 105 14.21 3.52 0.62
N ILE A 106 13.20 4.36 0.90
CA ILE A 106 13.44 5.73 1.41
C ILE A 106 14.08 5.69 2.80
N LEU A 107 13.58 4.83 3.71
CA LEU A 107 14.19 4.72 5.04
C LEU A 107 15.59 4.10 4.99
N LEU A 108 15.91 3.28 3.96
CA LEU A 108 17.28 2.82 3.73
C LEU A 108 18.20 3.98 3.34
N LEU A 109 17.76 4.82 2.40
CA LEU A 109 18.52 6.00 1.97
C LEU A 109 18.74 6.99 3.14
N LEU A 110 17.75 7.12 4.03
CA LEU A 110 17.84 7.91 5.26
C LEU A 110 18.57 7.19 6.41
N ARG A 111 19.13 6.00 6.15
CA ARG A 111 19.88 5.16 7.11
C ARG A 111 19.12 4.94 8.43
N GLN A 112 17.80 4.78 8.36
CA GLN A 112 16.97 4.53 9.53
C GLN A 112 16.98 3.05 9.88
N GLU A 113 17.55 2.70 11.03
CA GLU A 113 17.75 1.29 11.43
C GLU A 113 16.44 0.56 11.81
N TRP A 114 15.42 1.29 12.27
CA TRP A 114 14.14 0.72 12.72
C TRP A 114 13.33 0.08 11.59
N ARG A 115 13.64 0.36 10.32
CA ARG A 115 12.96 -0.28 9.18
C ARG A 115 13.24 -1.80 9.11
N THR A 116 14.38 -2.24 9.66
CA THR A 116 14.97 -3.57 9.41
C THR A 116 14.04 -4.72 9.78
N SER A 117 13.29 -4.59 10.87
CA SER A 117 12.32 -5.59 11.34
C SER A 117 11.01 -5.64 10.54
N ILE A 118 10.74 -4.62 9.70
CA ILE A 118 9.47 -4.45 8.98
C ILE A 118 9.65 -4.64 7.47
N ASN A 119 10.86 -4.37 6.93
CA ASN A 119 11.14 -4.32 5.49
C ASN A 119 10.59 -5.51 4.70
N ARG A 120 10.90 -6.74 5.10
CA ARG A 120 10.56 -7.95 4.33
C ARG A 120 9.05 -8.10 4.13
N PHE A 121 8.30 -7.86 5.21
CA PHE A 121 6.85 -7.92 5.20
C PHE A 121 6.26 -6.73 4.42
N ALA A 122 6.81 -5.53 4.58
CA ALA A 122 6.36 -4.34 3.87
C ALA A 122 6.59 -4.45 2.35
N GLU A 123 7.74 -4.98 1.91
CA GLU A 123 8.02 -5.26 0.50
C GLU A 123 7.08 -6.33 -0.08
N ALA A 124 6.77 -7.40 0.68
CA ALA A 124 5.80 -8.40 0.26
C ALA A 124 4.38 -7.82 0.14
N MET A 125 3.98 -6.97 1.10
CA MET A 125 2.73 -6.22 1.05
C MET A 125 2.60 -5.42 -0.24
N THR A 126 3.67 -4.75 -0.69
CA THR A 126 3.69 -4.04 -1.97
C THR A 126 3.34 -4.97 -3.12
N LEU A 127 4.00 -6.12 -3.24
CA LEU A 127 3.78 -7.05 -4.34
C LEU A 127 2.35 -7.56 -4.39
N PHE A 128 1.78 -7.89 -3.24
CA PHE A 128 0.41 -8.40 -3.16
C PHE A 128 -0.62 -7.33 -3.44
N ALA A 129 -0.40 -6.10 -2.95
CA ALA A 129 -1.25 -4.96 -3.25
C ALA A 129 -1.22 -4.60 -4.74
N VAL A 130 -0.03 -4.58 -5.37
CA VAL A 130 0.12 -4.34 -6.81
C VAL A 130 -0.48 -5.46 -7.64
N ALA A 131 -0.38 -6.72 -7.21
CA ALA A 131 -1.06 -7.84 -7.88
C ALA A 131 -2.58 -7.69 -7.84
N CYS A 132 -3.15 -7.23 -6.72
CA CYS A 132 -4.58 -6.93 -6.61
C CYS A 132 -4.96 -5.72 -7.47
N ALA A 133 -4.14 -4.66 -7.45
CA ALA A 133 -4.36 -3.47 -8.24
C ALA A 133 -4.37 -3.76 -9.75
N GLY A 134 -3.39 -4.52 -10.24
CA GLY A 134 -3.21 -4.84 -11.66
C GLY A 134 -4.39 -5.60 -12.28
N LEU A 135 -5.27 -6.20 -11.48
CA LEU A 135 -6.51 -6.78 -11.96
C LEU A 135 -7.47 -5.72 -12.51
N PHE A 136 -7.53 -4.54 -11.91
CA PHE A 136 -8.54 -3.53 -12.24
C PHE A 136 -8.32 -2.89 -13.62
N PRO A 137 -7.11 -2.41 -14.01
CA PRO A 137 -6.84 -1.90 -15.36
C PRO A 137 -7.19 -2.89 -16.49
N LEU A 138 -7.06 -4.20 -16.21
CA LEU A 138 -7.42 -5.24 -17.15
C LEU A 138 -8.95 -5.47 -17.19
N LEU A 139 -9.56 -5.66 -16.02
CA LEU A 139 -10.96 -6.08 -15.89
C LEU A 139 -11.95 -4.95 -16.15
N HIS A 140 -11.55 -3.68 -15.98
CA HIS A 140 -12.46 -2.57 -16.22
C HIS A 140 -12.66 -2.24 -17.69
N LEU A 141 -11.87 -2.86 -18.58
CA LEU A 141 -12.06 -2.70 -20.01
C LEU A 141 -13.32 -3.44 -20.45
N GLY A 142 -14.09 -2.84 -21.35
CA GLY A 142 -15.22 -3.53 -21.98
C GLY A 142 -14.78 -4.74 -22.83
N ARG A 143 -13.51 -4.78 -23.27
CA ARG A 143 -12.92 -5.88 -24.04
C ARG A 143 -11.52 -6.22 -23.51
N PRO A 144 -11.40 -6.89 -22.35
CA PRO A 144 -10.12 -7.14 -21.68
C PRO A 144 -9.11 -7.92 -22.54
N TRP A 145 -9.58 -8.77 -23.45
CA TRP A 145 -8.71 -9.55 -24.33
C TRP A 145 -7.89 -8.71 -25.31
N PHE A 146 -8.21 -7.42 -25.53
CA PHE A 146 -7.40 -6.49 -26.33
C PHE A 146 -6.42 -5.65 -25.50
N PHE A 147 -6.24 -5.94 -24.22
CA PHE A 147 -5.31 -5.21 -23.34
C PHE A 147 -3.89 -5.11 -23.92
N TYR A 148 -3.44 -6.12 -24.67
CA TYR A 148 -2.12 -6.13 -25.32
C TYR A 148 -1.90 -4.99 -26.33
N TRP A 149 -2.95 -4.33 -26.83
CA TRP A 149 -2.82 -3.14 -27.68
C TRP A 149 -2.32 -1.90 -26.95
N LEU A 150 -2.33 -1.90 -25.62
CA LEU A 150 -1.71 -0.85 -24.81
C LEU A 150 -0.18 -0.97 -24.77
N LEU A 151 0.38 -2.10 -25.22
CA LEU A 151 1.82 -2.33 -25.27
C LEU A 151 2.41 -1.87 -26.61
N PRO A 152 3.63 -1.29 -26.61
CA PRO A 152 4.28 -0.80 -27.80
C PRO A 152 5.02 -1.95 -28.50
N TYR A 153 4.29 -2.78 -29.25
CA TYR A 153 4.88 -3.86 -30.02
C TYR A 153 4.61 -3.68 -31.52
N PRO A 154 5.58 -4.04 -32.40
CA PRO A 154 5.37 -3.98 -33.83
C PRO A 154 4.28 -4.96 -34.23
N ASN A 155 3.28 -4.48 -34.95
CA ASN A 155 2.18 -5.29 -35.46
C ASN A 155 2.00 -5.08 -36.97
N THR A 156 1.26 -5.98 -37.60
CA THR A 156 0.97 -5.96 -39.04
C THR A 156 0.15 -4.76 -39.49
N MET A 157 -0.52 -4.07 -38.56
CA MET A 157 -1.36 -2.91 -38.82
C MET A 157 -0.59 -1.58 -38.72
N GLY A 158 0.67 -1.58 -38.26
CA GLY A 158 1.47 -0.38 -38.05
C GLY A 158 0.95 0.58 -36.98
N VAL A 159 0.06 0.12 -36.09
CA VAL A 159 -0.57 0.95 -35.05
C VAL A 159 0.20 0.89 -33.73
N TRP A 160 0.16 1.98 -32.96
CA TRP A 160 0.85 2.12 -31.68
C TRP A 160 -0.12 2.67 -30.61
N PRO A 161 0.16 2.45 -29.32
CA PRO A 161 -0.62 3.08 -28.25
C PRO A 161 -0.46 4.61 -28.28
N GLN A 162 -1.48 5.31 -27.76
CA GLN A 162 -1.45 6.77 -27.64
C GLN A 162 -0.63 7.20 -26.42
N PHE A 163 0.62 7.58 -26.63
CA PHE A 163 1.55 8.02 -25.57
C PHE A 163 1.20 9.37 -24.93
N ARG A 164 0.12 10.04 -25.33
CA ARG A 164 -0.42 11.21 -24.63
C ARG A 164 -1.45 10.86 -23.56
N SER A 165 -1.94 9.62 -23.55
CA SER A 165 -2.95 9.17 -22.60
C SER A 165 -2.29 8.77 -21.27
N PRO A 166 -2.69 9.37 -20.14
CA PRO A 166 -2.22 8.96 -18.81
C PRO A 166 -2.48 7.47 -18.52
N LEU A 167 -3.58 6.90 -19.04
CA LEU A 167 -3.87 5.47 -18.89
C LEU A 167 -2.82 4.56 -19.55
N VAL A 168 -2.18 5.02 -20.64
CA VAL A 168 -1.06 4.27 -21.24
C VAL A 168 0.18 4.38 -20.35
N TRP A 169 0.43 5.56 -19.77
CA TRP A 169 1.52 5.72 -18.80
C TRP A 169 1.32 4.84 -17.57
N ASP A 170 0.08 4.67 -17.13
CA ASP A 170 -0.27 3.82 -16.00
C ASP A 170 0.12 2.35 -16.25
N VAL A 171 -0.13 1.81 -17.45
CA VAL A 171 0.34 0.46 -17.84
C VAL A 171 1.85 0.33 -17.64
N PHE A 172 2.64 1.30 -18.13
CA PHE A 172 4.10 1.26 -17.95
C PHE A 172 4.51 1.47 -16.50
N ALA A 173 3.85 2.38 -15.78
CA ALA A 173 4.13 2.69 -14.39
C ALA A 173 3.91 1.46 -13.50
N VAL A 174 2.74 0.82 -13.59
CA VAL A 174 2.40 -0.37 -12.81
C VAL A 174 3.29 -1.56 -13.18
N MET A 175 3.55 -1.81 -14.46
CA MET A 175 4.44 -2.92 -14.88
C MET A 175 5.88 -2.72 -14.42
N THR A 176 6.41 -1.51 -14.55
CA THR A 176 7.77 -1.17 -14.09
C THR A 176 7.83 -1.25 -12.57
N TYR A 177 6.81 -0.73 -11.88
CA TYR A 177 6.71 -0.77 -10.43
C TYR A 177 6.67 -2.19 -9.89
N PHE A 178 5.83 -3.06 -10.47
CA PHE A 178 5.78 -4.47 -10.13
C PHE A 178 7.13 -5.16 -10.33
N THR A 179 7.75 -4.96 -11.49
CA THR A 179 9.02 -5.61 -11.84
C THR A 179 10.15 -5.16 -10.91
N VAL A 180 10.30 -3.86 -10.69
CA VAL A 180 11.35 -3.32 -9.80
C VAL A 180 11.10 -3.74 -8.35
N SER A 181 9.85 -3.71 -7.89
CA SER A 181 9.51 -4.17 -6.54
C SER A 181 9.80 -5.66 -6.36
N LEU A 182 9.51 -6.48 -7.37
CA LEU A 182 9.75 -7.92 -7.34
C LEU A 182 11.25 -8.22 -7.27
N LEU A 183 12.04 -7.54 -8.11
CA LEU A 183 13.50 -7.65 -8.10
C LEU A 183 14.08 -7.18 -6.77
N PHE A 184 13.63 -6.04 -6.26
CA PHE A 184 14.11 -5.47 -5.01
C PHE A 184 13.82 -6.38 -3.80
N TRP A 185 12.59 -6.89 -3.73
CA TRP A 185 12.19 -7.85 -2.71
C TRP A 185 12.95 -9.17 -2.81
N TYR A 186 13.03 -9.74 -4.01
CA TYR A 186 13.71 -11.02 -4.24
C TYR A 186 15.21 -10.93 -3.96
N VAL A 187 15.88 -9.87 -4.43
CA VAL A 187 17.31 -9.64 -4.13
C VAL A 187 17.53 -9.58 -2.62
N GLY A 188 16.67 -8.85 -1.91
CA GLY A 188 16.73 -8.76 -0.46
C GLY A 188 16.52 -10.10 0.26
N LEU A 189 15.77 -11.05 -0.33
CA LEU A 189 15.54 -12.38 0.22
C LEU A 189 16.66 -13.39 -0.05
N ILE A 190 17.58 -13.14 -0.98
CA ILE A 190 18.63 -14.11 -1.35
C ILE A 190 19.42 -14.62 -0.12
N PRO A 191 19.91 -13.75 0.80
CA PRO A 191 20.62 -14.20 2.00
C PRO A 191 19.71 -14.93 3.00
N ASP A 192 18.45 -14.51 3.11
CA ASP A 192 17.46 -15.12 4.01
C ASP A 192 17.10 -16.54 3.58
N LEU A 193 16.89 -16.73 2.27
CA LEU A 193 16.64 -18.04 1.65
C LEU A 193 17.84 -18.98 1.81
N ALA A 194 19.07 -18.45 1.78
CA ALA A 194 20.27 -19.23 2.06
C ALA A 194 20.28 -19.73 3.51
N THR A 195 19.84 -18.90 4.45
CA THR A 195 19.71 -19.27 5.86
C THR A 195 18.64 -20.35 6.06
N LEU A 196 17.49 -20.24 5.38
CA LEU A 196 16.43 -21.25 5.41
C LEU A 196 16.87 -22.57 4.76
N ARG A 197 17.65 -22.52 3.69
CA ARG A 197 18.29 -23.70 3.08
C ARG A 197 19.16 -24.43 4.09
N ASP A 198 20.04 -23.72 4.78
CA ASP A 198 21.01 -24.33 5.69
C ASP A 198 20.36 -24.89 6.97
N ARG A 199 19.23 -24.30 7.39
CA ARG A 199 18.44 -24.76 8.54
C ARG A 199 17.36 -25.79 8.22
N SER A 200 16.96 -25.96 6.95
CA SER A 200 15.85 -26.84 6.59
C SER A 200 16.16 -28.31 6.95
N PRO A 201 15.32 -28.97 7.78
CA PRO A 201 15.51 -30.37 8.13
C PRO A 201 15.21 -31.30 6.95
N SER A 202 14.33 -30.89 6.04
CA SER A 202 13.88 -31.71 4.90
C SER A 202 14.79 -31.53 3.68
N ARG A 203 15.09 -32.64 2.99
CA ARG A 203 15.86 -32.63 1.72
C ARG A 203 15.17 -31.77 0.65
N ARG A 204 13.84 -31.86 0.55
CA ARG A 204 13.04 -31.06 -0.39
C ARG A 204 13.15 -29.56 -0.09
N GLY A 205 13.03 -29.15 1.17
CA GLY A 205 13.20 -27.75 1.56
C GLY A 205 14.61 -27.21 1.26
N ARG A 206 15.66 -28.02 1.49
CA ARG A 206 17.03 -27.62 1.11
C ARG A 206 17.19 -27.41 -0.39
N ILE A 207 16.55 -28.24 -1.22
CA ILE A 207 16.60 -28.11 -2.68
C ILE A 207 15.84 -26.84 -3.11
N ILE A 208 14.62 -26.63 -2.62
CA ILE A 208 13.78 -25.48 -2.99
C ILE A 208 14.45 -24.17 -2.56
N TYR A 209 14.76 -24.01 -1.27
CA TYR A 209 15.45 -22.81 -0.77
C TYR A 209 16.84 -22.66 -1.37
N GLY A 210 17.52 -23.76 -1.70
CA GLY A 210 18.83 -23.72 -2.37
C GLY A 210 18.79 -23.20 -3.79
N MET A 211 17.76 -23.56 -4.57
CA MET A 211 17.52 -22.99 -5.89
C MET A 211 17.20 -21.49 -5.79
N LEU A 212 16.31 -21.11 -4.88
CA LEU A 212 15.90 -19.71 -4.69
C LEU A 212 17.03 -18.83 -4.13
N ALA A 213 17.94 -19.39 -3.32
CA ALA A 213 19.10 -18.67 -2.80
C ALA A 213 20.20 -18.45 -3.86
N MET A 214 20.04 -18.92 -5.11
CA MET A 214 20.96 -18.72 -6.23
C MET A 214 22.44 -19.00 -5.89
N GLY A 215 22.69 -20.04 -5.08
CA GLY A 215 24.05 -20.42 -4.68
C GLY A 215 24.74 -19.45 -3.72
N TRP A 216 24.00 -18.64 -2.96
CA TRP A 216 24.56 -17.74 -1.94
C TRP A 216 25.37 -18.51 -0.87
N ARG A 217 26.59 -18.01 -0.61
CA ARG A 217 27.58 -18.60 0.33
C ARG A 217 28.00 -17.65 1.45
N GLY A 218 27.52 -16.41 1.46
CA GLY A 218 27.93 -15.39 2.43
C GLY A 218 29.39 -14.93 2.31
N SER A 219 30.02 -15.01 1.13
CA SER A 219 31.38 -14.49 0.94
C SER A 219 31.42 -12.95 1.03
N ALA A 220 32.57 -12.38 1.38
CA ALA A 220 32.74 -10.93 1.45
C ALA A 220 32.40 -10.24 0.11
N LEU A 221 32.75 -10.87 -1.02
CA LEU A 221 32.41 -10.36 -2.36
C LEU A 221 30.90 -10.37 -2.62
N HIS A 222 30.18 -11.37 -2.13
CA HIS A 222 28.72 -11.42 -2.24
C HIS A 222 28.07 -10.29 -1.45
N TRP A 223 28.50 -10.06 -0.22
CA TRP A 223 28.00 -8.98 0.63
C TRP A 223 28.27 -7.60 0.04
N TYR A 224 29.49 -7.32 -0.40
CA TYR A 224 29.84 -6.05 -1.04
C TYR A 224 28.96 -5.74 -2.27
N ARG A 225 28.77 -6.74 -3.14
CA ARG A 225 27.92 -6.60 -4.34
C ARG A 225 26.44 -6.47 -3.98
N TYR A 226 25.97 -7.23 -2.99
CA TYR A 226 24.59 -7.16 -2.51
C TYR A 226 24.26 -5.79 -1.94
N GLU A 227 25.10 -5.25 -1.06
CA GLU A 227 24.88 -3.93 -0.47
C GLU A 227 24.86 -2.83 -1.54
N THR A 228 25.79 -2.90 -2.49
CA THR A 228 25.84 -1.96 -3.63
C THR A 228 24.57 -2.06 -4.48
N ALA A 229 24.16 -3.27 -4.87
CA ALA A 229 22.97 -3.49 -5.68
C ALA A 229 21.69 -3.08 -4.96
N TYR A 230 21.57 -3.42 -3.66
CA TYR A 230 20.41 -3.08 -2.85
C TYR A 230 20.28 -1.57 -2.64
N LEU A 231 21.40 -0.85 -2.44
CA LEU A 231 21.41 0.61 -2.35
C LEU A 231 21.05 1.27 -3.68
N LEU A 232 21.56 0.76 -4.81
CA LEU A 232 21.20 1.26 -6.15
C LEU A 232 19.71 1.05 -6.45
N LEU A 233 19.18 -0.15 -6.17
CA LEU A 233 17.76 -0.43 -6.35
C LEU A 233 16.87 0.45 -5.47
N ALA A 234 17.28 0.73 -4.21
CA ALA A 234 16.56 1.68 -3.36
C ALA A 234 16.61 3.12 -3.91
N GLY A 235 17.75 3.52 -4.47
CA GLY A 235 17.92 4.80 -5.18
C GLY A 235 17.01 4.92 -6.40
N LEU A 236 16.82 3.84 -7.16
CA LEU A 236 15.91 3.80 -8.33
C LEU A 236 14.43 3.68 -7.93
N ALA A 237 14.13 2.90 -6.89
CA ALA A 237 12.77 2.68 -6.41
C ALA A 237 12.16 3.96 -5.83
N THR A 238 12.97 4.84 -5.23
CA THR A 238 12.47 6.06 -4.58
C THR A 238 11.79 7.04 -5.57
N PRO A 239 12.45 7.48 -6.67
CA PRO A 239 11.78 8.25 -7.72
C PRO A 239 10.62 7.50 -8.37
N LEU A 240 10.77 6.18 -8.56
CA LEU A 240 9.73 5.35 -9.16
C LEU A 240 8.43 5.36 -8.36
N VAL A 241 8.52 5.24 -7.02
CA VAL A 241 7.35 5.29 -6.12
C VAL A 241 6.62 6.62 -6.25
N VAL A 242 7.37 7.73 -6.25
CA VAL A 242 6.79 9.07 -6.40
C VAL A 242 6.17 9.24 -7.79
N SER A 243 6.83 8.76 -8.84
CA SER A 243 6.35 8.91 -10.22
C SER A 243 5.14 8.04 -10.53
N VAL A 244 5.08 6.80 -10.02
CA VAL A 244 3.98 5.87 -10.31
C VAL A 244 2.67 6.42 -9.78
N HIS A 245 2.64 6.85 -8.52
CA HIS A 245 1.42 7.38 -7.94
C HIS A 245 1.07 8.78 -8.48
N THR A 246 2.07 9.53 -8.96
CA THR A 246 1.87 10.75 -9.75
C THR A 246 1.23 10.44 -11.11
N VAL A 247 1.63 9.38 -11.79
CA VAL A 247 1.03 8.95 -13.07
C VAL A 247 -0.43 8.55 -12.88
N VAL A 248 -0.74 7.75 -11.86
CA VAL A 248 -2.13 7.41 -11.48
C VAL A 248 -2.92 8.68 -11.17
N SER A 249 -2.29 9.67 -10.54
CA SER A 249 -2.90 10.97 -10.27
C SER A 249 -3.17 11.78 -11.55
N PHE A 250 -2.36 11.61 -12.61
CA PHE A 250 -2.57 12.28 -13.89
C PHE A 250 -3.79 11.77 -14.66
N ASP A 251 -4.25 10.55 -14.39
CA ASP A 251 -5.52 10.05 -14.95
C ASP A 251 -6.70 10.96 -14.62
N PHE A 252 -6.64 11.64 -13.47
CA PHE A 252 -7.62 12.64 -13.06
C PHE A 252 -7.17 14.05 -13.43
N ALA A 253 -5.96 14.45 -13.03
CA ALA A 253 -5.50 15.85 -13.13
C ALA A 253 -5.43 16.39 -14.57
N VAL A 254 -5.18 15.53 -15.55
CA VAL A 254 -5.11 15.92 -16.98
C VAL A 254 -6.52 16.06 -17.58
N ALA A 255 -7.54 15.47 -16.97
CA ALA A 255 -8.91 15.65 -17.40
C ALA A 255 -9.38 17.09 -17.16
N ILE A 256 -10.39 17.51 -17.93
CA ILE A 256 -11.00 18.84 -17.81
C ILE A 256 -12.15 18.89 -16.80
N VAL A 257 -12.48 17.76 -16.16
CA VAL A 257 -13.65 17.64 -15.27
C VAL A 257 -13.43 18.49 -14.02
N PRO A 258 -14.42 19.29 -13.59
CA PRO A 258 -14.32 20.08 -12.36
C PRO A 258 -14.08 19.18 -11.16
N GLY A 259 -13.18 19.59 -10.26
CA GLY A 259 -12.76 18.78 -9.12
C GLY A 259 -11.79 17.64 -9.46
N TRP A 260 -11.44 17.42 -10.74
CA TRP A 260 -10.30 16.60 -11.16
C TRP A 260 -9.16 17.45 -11.68
N HIS A 261 -9.46 18.51 -12.44
CA HIS A 261 -8.45 19.38 -13.05
C HIS A 261 -7.72 20.24 -12.02
N SER A 262 -6.72 19.65 -11.35
CA SER A 262 -5.97 20.30 -10.28
C SER A 262 -4.49 19.95 -10.30
N THR A 263 -3.65 20.94 -10.07
CA THR A 263 -2.18 20.79 -10.07
C THR A 263 -1.63 20.27 -8.75
N ILE A 264 -2.42 20.28 -7.67
CA ILE A 264 -2.00 19.76 -6.36
C ILE A 264 -2.11 18.23 -6.28
N PHE A 265 -2.85 17.62 -7.22
CA PHE A 265 -3.17 16.20 -7.21
C PHE A 265 -1.93 15.29 -7.12
N PRO A 266 -0.87 15.44 -7.93
CA PRO A 266 0.29 14.56 -7.86
C PRO A 266 0.95 14.45 -6.47
N PRO A 267 1.41 15.54 -5.81
CA PRO A 267 2.01 15.43 -4.48
C PRO A 267 0.99 15.02 -3.41
N TYR A 268 -0.27 15.44 -3.53
CA TYR A 268 -1.35 15.08 -2.61
C TYR A 268 -1.67 13.59 -2.66
N PHE A 269 -1.77 13.01 -3.86
CA PHE A 269 -2.01 11.60 -4.05
C PHE A 269 -0.86 10.78 -3.48
N VAL A 270 0.39 11.19 -3.71
CA VAL A 270 1.59 10.52 -3.17
C VAL A 270 1.56 10.55 -1.64
N ALA A 271 1.24 11.69 -1.01
CA ALA A 271 1.09 11.77 0.45
C ALA A 271 -0.02 10.84 0.96
N GLY A 272 -1.15 10.81 0.26
CA GLY A 272 -2.26 9.90 0.54
C GLY A 272 -1.88 8.42 0.44
N ALA A 273 -1.08 8.05 -0.56
CA ALA A 273 -0.57 6.68 -0.72
C ALA A 273 0.30 6.26 0.47
N ILE A 274 1.22 7.13 0.89
CA ILE A 274 2.06 6.89 2.07
C ILE A 274 1.18 6.75 3.32
N TYR A 275 0.20 7.64 3.47
CA TYR A 275 -0.74 7.63 4.59
C TYR A 275 -1.56 6.32 4.66
N SER A 276 -2.24 5.91 3.57
CA SER A 276 -2.96 4.63 3.52
C SER A 276 -2.04 3.42 3.71
N GLY A 277 -0.85 3.45 3.14
CA GLY A 277 0.03 2.29 3.18
C GLY A 277 0.64 2.07 4.57
N PHE A 278 1.03 3.12 5.31
CA PHE A 278 1.46 2.97 6.71
C PHE A 278 0.31 2.50 7.62
N ALA A 279 -0.93 2.94 7.36
CA ALA A 279 -2.10 2.40 8.03
C ALA A 279 -2.28 0.90 7.74
N MET A 280 -2.11 0.46 6.49
CA MET A 280 -2.14 -0.96 6.17
C MET A 280 -1.01 -1.77 6.83
N VAL A 281 0.22 -1.24 6.88
CA VAL A 281 1.33 -1.87 7.60
C VAL A 281 1.01 -2.05 9.08
N LEU A 282 0.45 -1.03 9.74
CA LEU A 282 0.01 -1.14 11.14
C LEU A 282 -1.10 -2.19 11.31
N THR A 283 -2.07 -2.20 10.39
CA THR A 283 -3.19 -3.16 10.39
C THR A 283 -2.70 -4.61 10.33
N LEU A 284 -1.59 -4.87 9.64
CA LEU A 284 -1.05 -6.22 9.52
C LEU A 284 0.02 -6.54 10.59
N ALA A 285 0.91 -5.59 10.87
CA ALA A 285 2.00 -5.78 11.82
C ALA A 285 1.52 -5.99 13.25
N ILE A 286 0.44 -5.31 13.69
CA ILE A 286 -0.05 -5.41 15.08
C ILE A 286 -0.60 -6.82 15.39
N PRO A 287 -1.53 -7.41 14.59
CA PRO A 287 -1.95 -8.78 14.80
C PRO A 287 -0.82 -9.79 14.64
N LEU A 288 0.06 -9.63 13.65
CA LEU A 288 1.20 -10.55 13.45
C LEU A 288 2.18 -10.52 14.62
N ARG A 289 2.44 -9.33 15.18
CA ARG A 289 3.25 -9.14 16.38
C ARG A 289 2.72 -9.96 17.55
N ALA A 290 1.40 -9.94 17.78
CA ALA A 290 0.76 -10.67 18.86
C ALA A 290 0.69 -12.19 18.60
N VAL A 291 0.28 -12.61 17.40
CA VAL A 291 0.06 -14.04 17.06
C VAL A 291 1.37 -14.83 17.02
N TYR A 292 2.44 -14.24 16.48
CA TYR A 292 3.74 -14.90 16.34
C TYR A 292 4.73 -14.58 17.48
N GLY A 293 4.30 -13.76 18.46
CA GLY A 293 5.15 -13.34 19.58
C GLY A 293 6.42 -12.65 19.09
N LEU A 294 6.27 -11.66 18.21
CA LEU A 294 7.35 -10.85 17.62
C LEU A 294 7.50 -9.50 18.33
N GLU A 295 7.04 -9.40 19.58
CA GLU A 295 7.02 -8.18 20.37
C GLU A 295 8.41 -7.56 20.56
N ASP A 296 9.43 -8.41 20.65
CA ASP A 296 10.83 -8.01 20.81
C ASP A 296 11.49 -7.56 19.50
N PHE A 297 10.89 -7.85 18.34
CA PHE A 297 11.39 -7.45 17.02
C PHE A 297 10.62 -6.24 16.48
N ILE A 298 9.31 -6.22 16.68
CA ILE A 298 8.42 -5.10 16.39
C ILE A 298 8.09 -4.42 17.72
N THR A 299 9.08 -3.71 18.25
CA THR A 299 8.98 -2.99 19.53
C THR A 299 8.05 -1.78 19.44
N GLN A 300 7.69 -1.21 20.60
CA GLN A 300 6.83 -0.02 20.66
C GLN A 300 7.41 1.19 19.90
N ARG A 301 8.74 1.27 19.77
CA ARG A 301 9.42 2.30 18.97
C ARG A 301 8.97 2.27 17.50
N HIS A 302 8.80 1.08 16.94
CA HIS A 302 8.33 0.92 15.56
C HIS A 302 6.91 1.47 15.40
N LEU A 303 6.01 1.08 16.32
CA LEU A 303 4.62 1.52 16.30
C LEU A 303 4.51 3.04 16.46
N GLN A 304 5.27 3.63 17.39
CA GLN A 304 5.30 5.07 17.60
C GLN A 304 5.88 5.83 16.39
N ASN A 305 6.95 5.32 15.77
CA ASN A 305 7.53 5.95 14.58
C ASN A 305 6.58 5.89 13.38
N MET A 306 5.94 4.74 13.15
CA MET A 306 4.91 4.61 12.12
C MET A 306 3.72 5.53 12.39
N ALA A 307 3.27 5.66 13.64
CA ALA A 307 2.19 6.59 14.00
C ALA A 307 2.55 8.06 13.76
N LYS A 308 3.82 8.45 14.00
CA LYS A 308 4.30 9.81 13.69
C LYS A 308 4.34 10.08 12.20
N ILE A 309 4.79 9.11 11.39
CA ILE A 309 4.79 9.24 9.92
C ILE A 309 3.34 9.32 9.42
N LEU A 310 2.46 8.46 9.93
CA LEU A 310 1.03 8.45 9.62
C LEU A 310 0.38 9.82 9.94
N LEU A 311 0.68 10.40 11.10
CA LEU A 311 0.20 11.73 11.46
C LEU A 311 0.75 12.80 10.51
N ALA A 312 2.06 12.80 10.24
CA ALA A 312 2.70 13.78 9.39
C ALA A 312 2.12 13.77 7.96
N THR A 313 1.93 12.58 7.37
CA THR A 313 1.33 12.48 6.03
C THR A 313 -0.17 12.76 6.04
N GLY A 314 -0.89 12.39 7.10
CA GLY A 314 -2.30 12.77 7.28
C GLY A 314 -2.50 14.28 7.31
N LEU A 315 -1.57 15.04 7.89
CA LEU A 315 -1.60 16.51 7.86
C LEU A 315 -1.36 17.09 6.46
N ILE A 316 -0.49 16.46 5.65
CA ILE A 316 -0.28 16.86 4.25
C ILE A 316 -1.54 16.61 3.43
N VAL A 317 -2.22 15.48 3.66
CA VAL A 317 -3.50 15.15 3.01
C VAL A 317 -4.59 16.14 3.44
N ALA A 318 -4.69 16.47 4.74
CA ALA A 318 -5.61 17.48 5.25
C ALA A 318 -5.36 18.87 4.64
N TYR A 319 -4.09 19.24 4.47
CA TYR A 319 -3.72 20.45 3.72
C TYR A 319 -4.20 20.40 2.27
N GLY A 320 -4.08 19.24 1.59
CA GLY A 320 -4.63 19.03 0.26
C GLY A 320 -6.14 19.32 0.18
N TYR A 321 -6.93 18.76 1.09
CA TYR A 321 -8.38 19.04 1.16
C TYR A 321 -8.68 20.53 1.36
N LEU A 322 -7.97 21.17 2.29
CA LEU A 322 -8.16 22.59 2.57
C LEU A 322 -7.82 23.44 1.34
N MET A 323 -6.73 23.12 0.65
CA MET A 323 -6.32 23.82 -0.54
C MET A 323 -7.26 23.61 -1.72
N GLU A 324 -7.85 22.43 -1.90
CA GLU A 324 -8.90 22.22 -2.91
C GLU A 324 -10.10 23.14 -2.67
N ILE A 325 -10.61 23.18 -1.43
CA ILE A 325 -11.74 24.03 -1.06
C ILE A 325 -11.37 25.52 -1.24
N PHE A 326 -10.18 25.90 -0.80
CA PHE A 326 -9.70 27.28 -0.93
C PHE A 326 -9.54 27.69 -2.39
N MET A 327 -8.93 26.85 -3.24
CA MET A 327 -8.71 27.15 -4.65
C MET A 327 -10.01 27.14 -5.46
N SER A 328 -10.97 26.30 -5.09
CA SER A 328 -12.32 26.33 -5.66
C SER A 328 -13.00 27.68 -5.43
N TRP A 329 -12.93 28.22 -4.21
CA TRP A 329 -13.43 29.56 -3.88
C TRP A 329 -12.60 30.69 -4.52
N TYR A 330 -11.27 30.61 -4.41
CA TYR A 330 -10.35 31.64 -4.89
C TYR A 330 -10.30 31.74 -6.43
N GLY A 331 -10.46 30.60 -7.12
CA GLY A 331 -10.41 30.51 -8.58
C GLY A 331 -11.60 31.17 -9.28
N GLY A 332 -12.70 31.45 -8.57
CA GLY A 332 -13.87 32.13 -9.10
C GLY A 332 -14.59 31.39 -10.25
N ASN A 333 -14.29 30.11 -10.47
CA ASN A 333 -14.96 29.29 -11.48
C ASN A 333 -16.25 28.70 -10.88
N PRO A 334 -17.44 29.04 -11.43
CA PRO A 334 -18.71 28.59 -10.86
C PRO A 334 -18.86 27.07 -10.83
N TYR A 335 -18.21 26.33 -11.74
CA TYR A 335 -18.28 24.87 -11.76
C TYR A 335 -17.43 24.23 -10.65
N GLU A 336 -16.26 24.79 -10.36
CA GLU A 336 -15.41 24.33 -9.25
C GLU A 336 -16.05 24.67 -7.89
N GLU A 337 -16.64 25.86 -7.77
CA GLU A 337 -17.38 26.26 -6.56
C GLU A 337 -18.59 25.35 -6.34
N PHE A 338 -19.37 25.09 -7.40
CA PHE A 338 -20.47 24.15 -7.36
C PHE A 338 -20.00 22.74 -6.96
N MET A 339 -18.86 22.28 -7.47
CA MET A 339 -18.30 20.96 -7.13
C MET A 339 -18.02 20.84 -5.62
N THR A 340 -17.40 21.87 -5.02
CA THR A 340 -17.16 21.91 -3.57
C THR A 340 -18.46 21.89 -2.78
N LEU A 341 -19.45 22.69 -3.18
CA LEU A 341 -20.78 22.69 -2.56
C LEU A 341 -21.50 21.35 -2.72
N ASN A 342 -21.36 20.70 -3.88
CA ASN A 342 -21.94 19.39 -4.16
C ASN A 342 -21.30 18.30 -3.28
N ARG A 343 -19.99 18.37 -3.01
CA ARG A 343 -19.33 17.50 -2.04
C ARG A 343 -19.85 17.73 -0.61
N MET A 344 -20.08 18.98 -0.20
CA MET A 344 -20.50 19.32 1.17
C MET A 344 -21.99 19.09 1.46
N HIS A 345 -22.87 19.37 0.49
CA HIS A 345 -24.32 19.40 0.66
C HIS A 345 -25.10 18.54 -0.34
N GLY A 346 -24.43 17.95 -1.32
CA GLY A 346 -25.08 17.12 -2.34
C GLY A 346 -25.45 15.72 -1.85
N PRO A 347 -25.93 14.85 -2.76
CA PRO A 347 -26.40 13.49 -2.43
C PRO A 347 -25.35 12.62 -1.74
N TYR A 348 -24.06 12.85 -2.03
CA TYR A 348 -22.94 12.11 -1.46
C TYR A 348 -22.26 12.84 -0.29
N ALA A 349 -22.87 13.90 0.24
CA ALA A 349 -22.36 14.63 1.40
C ALA A 349 -21.99 13.73 2.59
N PRO A 350 -22.77 12.68 2.95
CA PRO A 350 -22.36 11.78 4.03
C PRO A 350 -20.99 11.14 3.81
N MET A 351 -20.63 10.82 2.56
CA MET A 351 -19.33 10.23 2.23
C MET A 351 -18.19 11.24 2.36
N PHE A 352 -18.43 12.50 1.99
CA PHE A 352 -17.46 13.58 2.15
C PHE A 352 -17.22 13.93 3.63
N TRP A 353 -18.27 13.99 4.45
CA TRP A 353 -18.12 14.23 5.89
C TRP A 353 -17.48 13.04 6.62
N ALA A 354 -17.82 11.81 6.23
CA ALA A 354 -17.16 10.61 6.74
C ALA A 354 -15.67 10.58 6.37
N LEU A 355 -15.33 10.98 5.14
CA LEU A 355 -13.95 11.19 4.71
C LEU A 355 -13.19 12.15 5.63
N LEU A 356 -13.72 13.36 5.86
CA LEU A 356 -13.07 14.34 6.72
C LEU A 356 -12.94 13.84 8.17
N LEU A 357 -13.95 13.15 8.69
CA LEU A 357 -13.89 12.55 10.01
C LEU A 357 -12.76 11.52 10.10
N CYS A 358 -12.69 10.58 9.16
CA CYS A 358 -11.71 9.49 9.17
C CYS A 358 -10.27 9.96 8.89
N ASN A 359 -10.08 10.90 7.96
CA ASN A 359 -8.74 11.30 7.51
C ASN A 359 -8.19 12.56 8.18
N VAL A 360 -9.06 13.45 8.69
CA VAL A 360 -8.61 14.69 9.32
C VAL A 360 -8.80 14.64 10.83
N VAL A 361 -10.00 14.31 11.31
CA VAL A 361 -10.35 14.42 12.74
C VAL A 361 -9.76 13.28 13.56
N VAL A 362 -10.05 12.03 13.20
CA VAL A 362 -9.61 10.85 13.94
C VAL A 362 -8.09 10.80 14.12
N PRO A 363 -7.25 11.05 13.11
CA PRO A 363 -5.80 10.96 13.25
C PRO A 363 -5.19 12.02 14.17
N GLN A 364 -5.89 13.11 14.51
CA GLN A 364 -5.36 14.12 15.44
C GLN A 364 -5.13 13.54 16.85
N VAL A 365 -5.83 12.47 17.22
CA VAL A 365 -5.57 11.80 18.50
C VAL A 365 -4.15 11.19 18.57
N LEU A 366 -3.49 10.99 17.42
CA LEU A 366 -2.11 10.56 17.34
C LEU A 366 -1.12 11.62 17.82
N TRP A 367 -1.53 12.87 18.10
CA TRP A 367 -0.68 13.84 18.81
C TRP A 367 -0.36 13.41 20.24
N PHE A 368 -1.27 12.67 20.88
CA PHE A 368 -1.10 12.20 22.25
C PHE A 368 -0.23 10.94 22.29
N GLU A 369 0.85 10.98 23.07
CA GLU A 369 1.75 9.84 23.22
C GLU A 369 1.03 8.61 23.78
N GLN A 370 0.10 8.81 24.72
CA GLN A 370 -0.72 7.74 25.31
C GLN A 370 -1.44 6.89 24.26
N VAL A 371 -1.92 7.53 23.19
CA VAL A 371 -2.60 6.85 22.09
C VAL A 371 -1.58 6.15 21.18
N ARG A 372 -0.47 6.82 20.85
CA ARG A 372 0.62 6.21 20.05
C ARG A 372 1.34 5.06 20.76
N SER A 373 1.30 5.01 22.10
CA SER A 373 1.84 3.91 22.89
C SER A 373 0.90 2.71 22.99
N ASN A 374 -0.36 2.83 22.57
CA ASN A 374 -1.36 1.78 22.67
C ASN A 374 -1.57 1.08 21.31
N ALA A 375 -1.13 -0.18 21.21
CA ALA A 375 -1.23 -0.96 19.98
C ALA A 375 -2.68 -1.17 19.50
N ILE A 376 -3.65 -1.35 20.42
CA ILE A 376 -5.06 -1.53 20.05
C ILE A 376 -5.62 -0.23 19.47
N ALA A 377 -5.32 0.91 20.11
CA ALA A 377 -5.75 2.21 19.61
C ALA A 377 -5.17 2.49 18.21
N LEU A 378 -3.88 2.21 18.00
CA LEU A 378 -3.25 2.34 16.68
C LEU A 378 -3.89 1.42 15.63
N PHE A 379 -4.24 0.18 16.00
CA PHE A 379 -4.91 -0.74 15.08
C PHE A 379 -6.28 -0.21 14.64
N VAL A 380 -7.09 0.28 15.58
CA VAL A 380 -8.41 0.86 15.28
C VAL A 380 -8.27 2.11 14.41
N ILE A 381 -7.34 3.01 14.75
CA ILE A 381 -7.08 4.22 13.96
C ILE A 381 -6.64 3.83 12.54
N ALA A 382 -5.72 2.88 12.39
CA ALA A 382 -5.25 2.42 11.09
C ALA A 382 -6.37 1.84 10.21
N LEU A 383 -7.32 1.08 10.79
CA LEU A 383 -8.50 0.63 10.06
C LEU A 383 -9.39 1.79 9.59
N ILE A 384 -9.63 2.77 10.47
CA ILE A 384 -10.42 3.97 10.14
C ILE A 384 -9.74 4.76 9.02
N VAL A 385 -8.41 4.94 9.09
CA VAL A 385 -7.63 5.60 8.02
C VAL A 385 -7.77 4.87 6.69
N ASN A 386 -7.65 3.55 6.68
CA ASN A 386 -7.79 2.77 5.45
C ASN A 386 -9.16 2.93 4.80
N ILE A 387 -10.24 2.97 5.61
CA ILE A 387 -11.60 3.25 5.16
C ILE A 387 -11.71 4.69 4.66
N GLY A 388 -11.16 5.67 5.39
CA GLY A 388 -11.15 7.08 5.01
C GLY A 388 -10.45 7.31 3.68
N MET A 389 -9.31 6.66 3.44
CA MET A 389 -8.59 6.73 2.17
C MET A 389 -9.33 6.05 1.01
N TRP A 390 -10.12 5.01 1.28
CA TRP A 390 -11.03 4.46 0.27
C TRP A 390 -12.15 5.45 -0.07
N LEU A 391 -12.76 6.06 0.96
CA LEU A 391 -13.77 7.11 0.79
C LEU A 391 -13.22 8.31 0.04
N GLU A 392 -11.95 8.66 0.24
CA GLU A 392 -11.29 9.75 -0.50
C GLU A 392 -11.33 9.49 -2.00
N ARG A 393 -10.87 8.30 -2.43
CA ARG A 393 -10.86 7.93 -3.86
C ARG A 393 -12.30 7.82 -4.39
N TYR A 394 -13.21 7.30 -3.60
CA TYR A 394 -14.63 7.26 -3.95
C TYR A 394 -15.20 8.66 -4.18
N VAL A 395 -14.92 9.61 -3.27
CA VAL A 395 -15.38 10.99 -3.38
C VAL A 395 -14.77 11.65 -4.60
N ILE A 396 -13.45 11.59 -4.79
CA ILE A 396 -12.79 12.19 -5.96
C ILE A 396 -13.40 11.64 -7.26
N VAL A 397 -13.54 10.33 -7.41
CA VAL A 397 -14.02 9.71 -8.66
C VAL A 397 -15.52 9.95 -8.88
N VAL A 398 -16.36 9.53 -7.93
CA VAL A 398 -17.81 9.50 -8.13
C VAL A 398 -18.43 10.88 -8.00
N THR A 399 -18.03 11.67 -7.00
CA THR A 399 -18.67 13.00 -6.79
C THR A 399 -18.31 14.01 -7.88
N SER A 400 -17.18 13.81 -8.56
CA SER A 400 -16.76 14.68 -9.66
C SER A 400 -17.40 14.29 -11.00
N LEU A 401 -17.77 13.01 -11.20
CA LEU A 401 -18.40 12.53 -12.43
C LEU A 401 -19.92 12.57 -12.43
N HIS A 402 -20.56 12.38 -11.27
CA HIS A 402 -22.02 12.23 -11.23
C HIS A 402 -22.76 13.55 -11.52
N ARG A 403 -22.09 14.68 -11.27
CA ARG A 403 -22.55 16.04 -11.58
C ARG A 403 -21.39 16.88 -12.09
N ASP A 404 -21.34 17.11 -13.39
CA ASP A 404 -20.31 17.90 -14.06
C ASP A 404 -20.91 19.20 -14.65
N PHE A 405 -20.40 19.63 -15.81
CA PHE A 405 -20.81 20.85 -16.51
C PHE A 405 -22.30 20.93 -16.86
N LEU A 406 -22.94 19.82 -17.28
CA LEU A 406 -24.28 19.84 -17.87
C LEU A 406 -25.30 19.18 -16.94
N PRO A 407 -26.28 19.95 -16.41
CA PRO A 407 -27.34 19.39 -15.55
C PRO A 407 -28.14 18.25 -16.18
N SER A 408 -28.29 18.24 -17.51
CA SER A 408 -29.00 17.17 -18.23
C SER A 408 -28.28 15.82 -18.17
N SER A 409 -26.98 15.83 -17.93
CA SER A 409 -26.14 14.62 -17.88
C SER A 409 -25.96 14.10 -16.47
N TRP A 410 -26.54 14.75 -15.45
CA TRP A 410 -26.38 14.35 -14.07
C TRP A 410 -27.00 12.98 -13.80
N GLY A 411 -26.24 12.14 -13.11
CA GLY A 411 -26.64 10.78 -12.76
C GLY A 411 -26.25 10.43 -11.33
N MET A 412 -26.68 9.26 -10.90
CA MET A 412 -26.31 8.69 -9.61
C MET A 412 -25.60 7.36 -9.85
N TYR A 413 -24.64 7.05 -8.98
CA TYR A 413 -23.89 5.80 -8.99
C TYR A 413 -24.02 5.07 -7.65
N ALA A 414 -24.33 3.80 -7.70
CA ALA A 414 -24.28 2.91 -6.55
C ALA A 414 -23.62 1.61 -7.01
N GLY A 415 -22.65 1.11 -6.24
CA GLY A 415 -22.02 -0.17 -6.53
C GLY A 415 -23.03 -1.30 -6.44
N THR A 416 -23.02 -2.20 -7.43
CA THR A 416 -23.84 -3.41 -7.41
C THR A 416 -23.20 -4.47 -6.51
N VAL A 417 -23.89 -5.60 -6.33
CA VAL A 417 -23.33 -6.75 -5.62
C VAL A 417 -22.00 -7.21 -6.24
N TRP A 418 -21.82 -7.03 -7.55
CA TRP A 418 -20.61 -7.43 -8.27
C TRP A 418 -19.43 -6.48 -8.06
N ASP A 419 -19.70 -5.17 -7.88
CA ASP A 419 -18.67 -4.21 -7.47
C ASP A 419 -18.11 -4.59 -6.09
N TRP A 420 -19.00 -4.89 -5.13
CA TRP A 420 -18.64 -5.33 -3.79
C TRP A 420 -17.97 -6.70 -3.76
N ALA A 421 -18.48 -7.68 -4.51
CA ALA A 421 -17.90 -9.02 -4.59
C ALA A 421 -16.47 -8.98 -5.14
N THR A 422 -16.23 -8.16 -6.17
CA THR A 422 -14.88 -7.95 -6.71
C THR A 422 -13.97 -7.30 -5.66
N PHE A 423 -14.42 -6.25 -4.98
CA PHE A 423 -13.63 -5.57 -3.96
C PHE A 423 -13.27 -6.49 -2.79
N ILE A 424 -14.26 -7.11 -2.16
CA ILE A 424 -14.07 -8.05 -1.03
C ILE A 424 -13.22 -9.24 -1.48
N GLY A 425 -13.43 -9.72 -2.71
CA GLY A 425 -12.63 -10.76 -3.32
C GLY A 425 -11.14 -10.40 -3.44
N THR A 426 -10.82 -9.16 -3.82
CA THR A 426 -9.41 -8.69 -3.85
C THR A 426 -8.78 -8.59 -2.46
N ILE A 427 -9.55 -8.25 -1.41
CA ILE A 427 -9.08 -8.35 -0.02
C ILE A 427 -8.75 -9.81 0.32
N GLY A 428 -9.60 -10.75 -0.11
CA GLY A 428 -9.36 -12.18 -0.02
C GLY A 428 -8.05 -12.63 -0.69
N LEU A 429 -7.78 -12.15 -1.90
CA LEU A 429 -6.54 -12.43 -2.64
C LEU A 429 -5.32 -11.90 -1.87
N PHE A 430 -5.37 -10.64 -1.45
CA PHE A 430 -4.31 -10.01 -0.67
C PHE A 430 -4.01 -10.80 0.61
N LEU A 431 -5.03 -11.11 1.42
CA LEU A 431 -4.85 -11.87 2.67
C LEU A 431 -4.34 -13.30 2.41
N SER A 432 -4.83 -13.96 1.35
CA SER A 432 -4.36 -15.30 0.98
C SER A 432 -2.86 -15.29 0.64
N LEU A 433 -2.41 -14.29 -0.12
CA LEU A 433 -0.99 -14.11 -0.45
C LEU A 433 -0.16 -13.80 0.80
N VAL A 434 -0.68 -12.96 1.71
CA VAL A 434 -0.04 -12.67 3.00
C VAL A 434 0.11 -13.95 3.84
N PHE A 435 -0.93 -14.78 3.95
CA PHE A 435 -0.85 -16.05 4.67
C PHE A 435 0.16 -17.01 4.04
N LEU A 436 0.23 -17.10 2.71
CA LEU A 436 1.23 -17.90 2.01
C LEU A 436 2.66 -17.40 2.30
N PHE A 437 2.88 -16.09 2.24
CA PHE A 437 4.18 -15.46 2.52
C PHE A 437 4.64 -15.64 3.97
N ILE A 438 3.73 -15.56 4.93
CA ILE A 438 4.11 -15.80 6.33
C ILE A 438 4.56 -17.26 6.53
N ARG A 439 4.03 -18.19 5.72
CA ARG A 439 4.31 -19.62 5.86
C ARG A 439 5.54 -20.09 5.08
N PHE A 440 5.82 -19.50 3.92
CA PHE A 440 6.85 -19.90 2.96
C PHE A 440 7.76 -18.73 2.64
#